data_AF-A0A133VKL0-F1
#
_entry.id   AF-A0A133VKL0-F1
#
_cell.length_a   1.000
_cell.length_b   1.000
_cell.length_c   1.000
_cell.angle_alpha   90.00
_cell.angle_beta   90.00
_cell.angle_gamma   90.00
#
_symmetry.space_group_name_H-M   'P 1'
#
loop_
_entity.id
_entity.type
_entity.pdbx_description
1 polymer ?
#
loop_
_entity_poly.entity_id
_entity_poly.type
_entity_poly.pdbx_seq_one_letter_code
_entity_poly.pdbx_strand_id
1 'polypeptide(L)'
;MGRHYNQRRQSSYRSRGERKIADFLTDTGLSFRYEAPLLVEDKGKPKIWYPDFKLPDYHMVIEYFGIRGDPGYRRMKDRKRKVYKANNIPAFLITPEDFERGWEDNLLEKIGGLLKRRACHFDRLQRSYRHSPKSSSDESKTGRKISAQRRV
;
A
#
# COMPACT_ATOMS: atom_id res chain seq x y z
N MET A 1 -9.88 -11.52 -19.13
CA MET A 1 -8.43 -11.59 -18.86
C MET A 1 -8.17 -10.95 -17.50
N GLY A 2 -7.93 -11.59 -16.35
CA GLY A 2 -8.08 -12.97 -15.88
C GLY A 2 -8.50 -12.88 -14.40
N ARG A 3 -9.57 -13.57 -14.00
CA ARG A 3 -10.06 -13.58 -12.62
C ARG A 3 -9.58 -14.85 -11.94
N HIS A 4 -8.50 -14.77 -11.18
CA HIS A 4 -8.09 -15.83 -10.26
C HIS A 4 -8.19 -15.33 -8.82
N TYR A 5 -9.42 -15.10 -8.35
CA TYR A 5 -9.68 -14.98 -6.91
C TYR A 5 -9.89 -16.37 -6.33
N ASN A 6 -8.80 -17.13 -6.26
CA ASN A 6 -8.78 -18.39 -5.52
C ASN A 6 -8.40 -18.08 -4.07
N GLN A 7 -9.33 -17.52 -3.29
CA GLN A 7 -9.22 -17.51 -1.83
C GLN A 7 -10.30 -18.43 -1.28
N ARG A 8 -9.83 -19.63 -0.92
CA ARG A 8 -10.59 -20.68 -0.28
C ARG A 8 -11.40 -20.11 0.89
N ARG A 9 -12.71 -20.27 0.77
CA ARG A 9 -13.75 -20.31 1.81
C ARG A 9 -14.18 -18.97 2.41
N GLN A 10 -15.31 -18.49 1.89
CA GLN A 10 -16.26 -17.55 2.52
C GLN A 10 -16.74 -17.97 3.94
N SER A 11 -16.19 -19.02 4.54
CA SER A 11 -16.54 -19.56 5.87
C SER A 11 -15.54 -19.25 6.98
N SER A 12 -14.46 -18.48 6.74
CA SER A 12 -13.36 -18.30 7.72
C SER A 12 -13.22 -16.90 8.35
N TYR A 13 -14.03 -15.91 7.98
CA TYR A 13 -13.96 -14.58 8.60
C TYR A 13 -14.34 -14.65 10.07
N ARG A 14 -13.57 -14.00 10.94
CA ARG A 14 -13.72 -14.10 12.41
C ARG A 14 -14.89 -13.29 12.95
N SER A 15 -15.46 -12.39 12.15
CA SER A 15 -16.62 -11.58 12.54
C SER A 15 -17.54 -11.28 11.38
N ARG A 16 -18.81 -10.93 11.69
CA ARG A 16 -19.77 -10.40 10.71
C ARG A 16 -19.26 -9.11 10.07
N GLY A 17 -18.52 -8.30 10.83
CA GLY A 17 -17.94 -7.05 10.31
C GLY A 17 -16.84 -7.29 9.30
N GLU A 18 -15.91 -8.21 9.56
CA GLU A 18 -14.91 -8.62 8.57
C GLU A 18 -15.56 -9.19 7.31
N ARG A 19 -16.60 -10.03 7.46
CA ARG A 19 -17.37 -10.53 6.31
C ARG A 19 -17.95 -9.38 5.48
N LYS A 20 -18.59 -8.40 6.13
CA LYS A 20 -19.14 -7.21 5.45
C LYS A 20 -18.05 -6.46 4.66
N ILE A 21 -16.86 -6.30 5.25
CA ILE A 21 -15.73 -5.67 4.56
C ILE A 21 -15.28 -6.50 3.35
N ALA A 22 -15.13 -7.81 3.51
CA ALA A 22 -14.71 -8.70 2.44
C ALA A 22 -15.70 -8.75 1.27
N ASP A 23 -17.00 -8.74 1.56
CA ASP A 23 -18.06 -8.70 0.56
C ASP A 23 -17.95 -7.39 -0.25
N PHE A 24 -17.84 -6.24 0.42
CA PHE A 24 -17.64 -4.95 -0.25
C PHE A 24 -16.39 -4.91 -1.13
N LEU A 25 -15.24 -5.39 -0.64
CA LEU A 25 -14.00 -5.43 -1.42
C LEU A 25 -14.14 -6.34 -2.64
N THR A 26 -14.86 -7.45 -2.50
CA THR A 26 -15.15 -8.39 -3.61
C THR A 26 -16.05 -7.74 -4.66
N ASP A 27 -17.15 -7.13 -4.23
CA ASP A 27 -18.16 -6.53 -5.10
C ASP A 27 -17.61 -5.34 -5.89
N THR A 28 -16.72 -4.56 -5.27
CA THR A 28 -16.03 -3.43 -5.91
C THR A 28 -14.82 -3.84 -6.74
N GLY A 29 -14.44 -5.12 -6.70
CA GLY A 29 -13.26 -5.64 -7.42
C GLY A 29 -11.92 -5.20 -6.84
N LEU A 30 -11.88 -4.70 -5.60
CA LEU A 30 -10.66 -4.34 -4.91
C LEU A 30 -9.90 -5.60 -4.48
N SER A 31 -8.71 -5.81 -5.03
CA SER A 31 -7.84 -6.92 -4.64
C SER A 31 -7.52 -6.89 -3.15
N PHE A 32 -7.70 -8.01 -2.44
CA PHE A 32 -7.30 -8.11 -1.04
C PHE A 32 -6.74 -9.48 -0.64
N ARG A 33 -6.04 -9.51 0.50
CA ARG A 33 -5.60 -10.74 1.19
C ARG A 33 -6.04 -10.68 2.65
N TYR A 34 -6.81 -11.67 3.09
CA TYR A 34 -7.25 -11.81 4.48
C TYR A 34 -6.11 -12.32 5.37
N GLU A 35 -5.93 -11.70 6.54
CA GLU A 35 -4.92 -12.07 7.56
C GLU A 35 -3.51 -12.37 7.01
N ALA A 36 -3.05 -11.57 6.05
CA ALA A 36 -1.74 -11.80 5.44
C ALA A 36 -0.59 -11.25 6.32
N PRO A 37 0.54 -11.96 6.48
CA PRO A 37 1.64 -11.55 7.36
C PRO A 37 2.31 -10.25 6.89
N LEU A 38 2.51 -9.29 7.80
CA LEU A 38 3.10 -7.97 7.60
C LEU A 38 4.29 -7.76 8.53
N LEU A 39 5.47 -7.55 7.97
CA LEU A 39 6.62 -7.11 8.76
C LEU A 39 6.43 -5.65 9.16
N VAL A 40 6.56 -5.36 10.46
CA VAL A 40 6.55 -4.02 11.03
C VAL A 40 7.67 -3.89 12.06
N GLU A 41 8.20 -2.69 12.22
CA GLU A 41 8.99 -2.31 13.39
C GLU A 41 8.06 -1.81 14.50
N ASP A 42 8.10 -2.46 15.67
CA ASP A 42 7.31 -2.09 16.84
C ASP A 42 8.19 -2.09 18.08
N LYS A 43 8.43 -0.89 18.63
CA LYS A 43 9.37 -0.63 19.75
C LYS A 43 10.82 -1.06 19.40
N GLY A 44 11.30 -0.67 18.23
CA GLY A 44 12.67 -0.92 17.78
C GLY A 44 12.98 -2.39 17.48
N LYS A 45 11.95 -3.24 17.34
CA LYS A 45 12.12 -4.67 17.04
C LYS A 45 11.24 -5.06 15.85
N PRO A 46 11.75 -5.88 14.92
CA PRO A 46 10.94 -6.43 13.84
C PRO A 46 9.89 -7.40 14.41
N LYS A 47 8.65 -7.28 13.96
CA LYS A 47 7.53 -8.16 14.31
C LYS A 47 6.69 -8.46 13.08
N ILE A 48 6.10 -9.65 13.06
CA ILE A 48 5.08 -10.01 12.06
C ILE A 48 3.71 -9.74 12.67
N TRP A 49 2.94 -8.85 12.04
CA TRP A 49 1.54 -8.58 12.36
C TRP A 49 0.63 -9.16 11.28
N TYR A 50 -0.61 -9.45 11.64
CA TYR A 50 -1.64 -9.97 10.76
C TYR A 50 -2.82 -8.99 10.77
N PRO A 51 -2.83 -7.94 9.93
CA PRO A 51 -4.00 -7.10 9.76
C PRO A 51 -5.14 -7.90 9.14
N ASP A 52 -6.39 -7.55 9.45
CA ASP A 52 -7.55 -8.28 8.94
C ASP A 52 -7.55 -8.33 7.41
N PHE A 53 -7.27 -7.21 6.74
CA PHE A 53 -7.12 -7.17 5.28
C PHE A 53 -5.89 -6.40 4.84
N LYS A 54 -5.23 -6.93 3.81
CA LYS A 54 -4.24 -6.21 3.01
C LYS A 54 -4.76 -5.92 1.62
N LEU A 55 -4.59 -4.70 1.16
CA LEU A 55 -4.89 -4.27 -0.20
C LEU A 55 -3.55 -4.09 -0.93
N PRO A 56 -3.05 -5.11 -1.64
CA PRO A 56 -1.70 -5.11 -2.23
C PRO A 56 -1.50 -3.98 -3.23
N ASP A 57 -2.49 -3.70 -4.08
CA ASP A 57 -2.40 -2.68 -5.14
C ASP A 57 -2.23 -1.26 -4.59
N TYR A 58 -2.62 -1.05 -3.34
CA TYR A 58 -2.49 0.23 -2.65
C TYR A 58 -1.43 0.21 -1.54
N HIS A 59 -0.75 -0.92 -1.31
CA HIS A 59 0.16 -1.13 -0.17
C HIS A 59 -0.46 -0.64 1.16
N MET A 60 -1.73 -1.00 1.37
CA MET A 60 -2.56 -0.48 2.46
C MET A 60 -3.14 -1.64 3.27
N VAL A 61 -3.48 -1.38 4.53
CA VAL A 61 -4.17 -2.35 5.39
C VAL A 61 -5.51 -1.82 5.89
N ILE A 62 -6.44 -2.74 6.17
CA ILE A 62 -7.71 -2.47 6.85
C ILE A 62 -7.77 -3.33 8.11
N GLU A 63 -8.27 -2.73 9.19
CA GLU A 63 -8.45 -3.35 10.50
C GLU A 63 -9.87 -3.06 10.99
N TYR A 64 -10.60 -4.11 11.37
CA TYR A 64 -11.92 -4.02 11.97
C TYR A 64 -11.83 -4.26 13.47
N PHE A 65 -12.31 -3.29 14.23
CA PHE A 65 -12.26 -3.31 15.67
C PHE A 65 -13.67 -3.54 16.22
N GLY A 66 -14.10 -4.80 16.36
CA GLY A 66 -15.50 -5.16 16.65
C GLY A 66 -16.03 -4.90 18.09
N ILE A 67 -15.22 -4.44 19.04
CA ILE A 67 -15.60 -4.31 20.46
C ILE A 67 -15.92 -2.86 20.82
N ARG A 68 -17.09 -2.62 21.44
CA ARG A 68 -17.47 -1.32 22.02
C ARG A 68 -17.09 -1.24 23.51
N GLY A 69 -16.61 -0.08 23.96
CA GLY A 69 -16.61 0.29 25.39
C GLY A 69 -15.42 -0.12 26.27
N ASP A 70 -14.43 -0.87 25.77
CA ASP A 70 -13.25 -1.26 26.59
C ASP A 70 -12.13 -0.18 26.55
N PRO A 71 -11.61 0.30 27.69
CA PRO A 71 -10.45 1.20 27.74
C PRO A 71 -9.17 0.63 27.10
N GLY A 72 -8.93 -0.68 27.22
CA GLY A 72 -7.80 -1.39 26.60
C GLY A 72 -7.87 -1.38 25.07
N TYR A 73 -9.09 -1.31 24.54
CA TYR A 73 -9.36 -1.26 23.11
C TYR A 73 -8.92 0.06 22.46
N ARG A 74 -9.11 1.21 23.11
CA ARG A 74 -8.59 2.50 22.62
C ARG A 74 -7.08 2.48 22.52
N ARG A 75 -6.40 1.99 23.57
CA ARG A 75 -4.93 1.86 23.60
C ARG A 75 -4.41 0.95 22.49
N MET A 76 -5.09 -0.16 22.22
CA MET A 76 -4.74 -1.07 21.13
C MET A 76 -4.86 -0.40 19.76
N LYS A 77 -5.99 0.27 19.49
CA LYS A 77 -6.23 1.01 18.25
C LYS A 77 -5.17 2.10 18.03
N ASP A 78 -4.85 2.86 19.08
CA ASP A 78 -3.84 3.92 19.02
C ASP A 78 -2.44 3.37 18.81
N ARG A 79 -2.09 2.24 19.45
CA ARG A 79 -0.83 1.53 19.22
C ARG A 79 -0.71 1.08 17.77
N LYS A 80 -1.73 0.40 17.22
CA LYS A 80 -1.73 -0.03 15.81
C LYS A 80 -1.57 1.17 14.87
N ARG A 81 -2.33 2.25 15.10
CA ARG A 81 -2.23 3.50 14.32
C ARG A 81 -0.80 4.06 14.33
N LYS A 82 -0.17 4.14 15.50
CA LYS A 82 1.20 4.67 15.66
C LYS A 82 2.22 3.80 14.94
N VAL A 83 2.14 2.47 15.08
CA VAL A 83 3.06 1.53 14.40
C VAL A 83 2.90 1.62 12.89
N TYR A 84 1.68 1.59 12.36
CA TYR A 84 1.47 1.71 10.92
C TYR A 84 2.00 3.03 10.36
N LYS A 85 1.76 4.14 11.07
CA LYS A 85 2.30 5.45 10.67
C LYS A 85 3.84 5.45 10.68
N ALA A 86 4.48 4.93 11.72
CA ALA A 86 5.94 4.88 11.83
C ALA A 86 6.58 4.01 10.73
N ASN A 87 5.87 2.97 10.27
CA ASN A 87 6.33 2.08 9.21
C ASN A 87 5.95 2.57 7.79
N ASN A 88 5.38 3.77 7.64
CA ASN A 88 4.87 4.30 6.36
C ASN A 88 3.83 3.39 5.69
N ILE A 89 3.00 2.72 6.49
CA ILE A 89 1.94 1.82 6.03
C ILE A 89 0.60 2.56 6.16
N PRO A 90 -0.05 2.95 5.04
CA PRO A 90 -1.43 3.43 5.09
C PRO A 90 -2.34 2.39 5.73
N ALA A 91 -3.12 2.81 6.73
CA ALA A 91 -4.05 1.95 7.44
C ALA A 91 -5.42 2.59 7.57
N PHE A 92 -6.49 1.86 7.27
CA PHE A 92 -7.88 2.24 7.55
C PHE A 92 -8.40 1.42 8.72
N LEU A 93 -8.76 2.09 9.80
CA LEU A 93 -9.19 1.46 11.06
C LEU A 93 -10.69 1.69 11.15
N ILE A 94 -11.48 0.62 11.09
CA ILE A 94 -12.94 0.62 11.07
C ILE A 94 -13.45 0.18 12.44
N THR A 95 -14.43 0.88 12.99
CA THR A 95 -15.17 0.48 14.19
C THR A 95 -16.66 0.24 13.85
N PRO A 96 -17.46 -0.37 14.75
CA PRO A 96 -18.89 -0.52 14.56
C PRO A 96 -19.62 0.80 14.26
N GLU A 97 -19.18 1.91 14.83
CA GLU A 97 -19.76 3.24 14.56
C GLU A 97 -19.54 3.69 13.11
N ASP A 98 -18.44 3.27 12.47
CA ASP A 98 -18.17 3.61 11.07
C ASP A 98 -19.15 2.88 10.13
N PHE A 99 -19.58 1.65 10.48
CA PHE A 99 -20.59 0.92 9.72
C PHE A 99 -21.95 1.60 9.69
N GLU A 100 -22.26 2.40 10.70
CA GLU A 100 -23.49 3.20 10.77
C GLU A 100 -23.37 4.51 9.97
N ARG A 101 -22.17 4.85 9.46
CA ARG A 101 -21.84 6.15 8.86
C ARG A 101 -21.25 6.07 7.44
N GLY A 102 -21.51 5.00 6.69
CA GLY A 102 -21.03 4.87 5.32
C GLY A 102 -19.50 4.76 5.20
N TRP A 103 -18.89 3.87 5.99
CA TRP A 103 -17.46 3.59 5.95
C TRP A 103 -16.90 3.28 4.55
N GLU A 104 -17.74 2.78 3.65
CA GLU A 104 -17.42 2.45 2.26
C GLU A 104 -16.85 3.66 1.51
N ASP A 105 -17.55 4.81 1.56
CA ASP A 105 -17.14 6.04 0.89
C ASP A 105 -15.84 6.60 1.48
N ASN A 106 -15.72 6.53 2.81
CA ASN A 106 -14.51 6.95 3.52
C ASN A 106 -13.28 6.12 3.13
N LEU A 107 -13.46 4.81 2.90
CA LEU A 107 -12.40 3.94 2.41
C LEU A 107 -11.98 4.34 0.99
N LEU A 108 -12.95 4.55 0.09
CA LEU A 108 -12.68 4.94 -1.29
C LEU A 108 -12.02 6.32 -1.37
N GLU A 109 -12.49 7.30 -0.60
CA GLU A 109 -11.87 8.62 -0.51
C GLU A 109 -10.42 8.53 -0.04
N LYS A 110 -10.17 7.68 0.97
CA LYS A 110 -8.82 7.47 1.49
C LYS A 110 -7.88 6.83 0.48
N ILE A 111 -8.35 5.84 -0.28
CA ILE A 111 -7.61 5.23 -1.39
C ILE A 111 -7.33 6.30 -2.45
N GLY A 112 -8.36 7.05 -2.88
CA GLY A 112 -8.22 8.11 -3.87
C GLY A 112 -7.20 9.19 -3.45
N GLY A 113 -7.28 9.66 -2.20
CA GLY A 113 -6.32 10.62 -1.65
C GLY A 113 -4.89 10.07 -1.57
N LEU A 114 -4.73 8.79 -1.24
CA LEU A 114 -3.42 8.12 -1.26
C LEU A 114 -2.83 8.08 -2.67
N LEU A 115 -3.61 7.68 -3.67
CA LEU A 115 -3.19 7.62 -5.06
C LEU A 115 -2.81 9.00 -5.59
N LYS A 116 -3.64 10.03 -5.33
CA LYS A 116 -3.34 11.42 -5.71
C LYS A 116 -2.01 11.89 -5.13
N ARG A 117 -1.76 11.66 -3.83
CA ARG A 117 -0.49 12.04 -3.19
C ARG A 117 0.71 11.33 -3.83
N ARG A 118 0.59 10.04 -4.11
CA ARG A 118 1.66 9.25 -4.75
C ARG A 118 1.94 9.74 -6.17
N ALA A 119 0.90 10.02 -6.97
CA ALA A 119 1.04 10.57 -8.31
C ALA A 119 1.75 11.93 -8.27
N CYS A 120 1.30 12.86 -7.42
CA CYS A 120 1.93 14.17 -7.30
C CYS A 120 3.40 14.09 -6.85
N HIS A 121 3.72 13.14 -5.96
CA HIS A 121 5.10 12.90 -5.55
C HIS A 121 5.95 12.39 -6.71
N PHE A 122 5.45 11.43 -7.48
CA PHE A 122 6.12 10.91 -8.67
C PHE A 122 6.36 11.98 -9.73
N ASP A 123 5.36 12.81 -10.03
CA ASP A 123 5.49 13.92 -10.99
C ASP A 123 6.59 14.90 -10.56
N ARG A 124 6.69 15.20 -9.26
CA ARG A 124 7.74 16.05 -8.71
C ARG A 124 9.12 15.42 -8.88
N LEU A 125 9.26 14.13 -8.58
CA LEU A 125 10.50 13.38 -8.78
C LEU A 125 10.91 13.38 -10.26
N GLN A 126 9.96 13.11 -11.17
CA GLN A 126 10.23 13.06 -12.61
C GLN A 126 10.68 14.42 -13.16
N ARG A 127 10.05 15.52 -12.72
CA ARG A 127 10.49 16.88 -13.07
C ARG A 127 11.90 17.16 -12.57
N SER A 128 12.20 16.84 -11.31
CA SER A 128 13.54 17.02 -10.75
C SER A 128 14.60 16.24 -11.52
N TYR A 129 14.32 14.99 -11.90
CA TYR A 129 15.24 14.17 -12.68
C TYR A 129 15.50 14.74 -14.08
N ARG A 130 14.45 15.18 -14.79
CA ARG A 130 14.59 15.76 -16.14
C ARG A 130 15.38 17.08 -16.18
N HIS A 131 15.35 17.85 -15.09
CA HIS A 131 16.05 19.14 -14.99
C HIS A 131 17.38 19.03 -14.24
N SER A 132 17.81 17.82 -13.87
CA SER A 132 19.16 17.60 -13.35
C SER A 132 20.15 17.71 -14.51
N PRO A 133 21.21 18.54 -14.43
CA PRO A 133 22.21 18.59 -15.47
C PRO A 133 22.84 17.20 -15.60
N LYS A 134 22.70 16.57 -16.78
CA LYS A 134 23.42 15.34 -17.08
C LYS A 134 24.89 15.59 -16.75
N SER A 135 25.44 14.85 -15.78
CA SER A 135 26.86 14.89 -15.50
C SER A 135 27.61 14.60 -16.79
N SER A 136 28.36 15.59 -17.27
CA SER A 136 29.25 15.52 -18.41
C SER A 136 30.39 14.54 -18.08
N SER A 137 30.19 13.26 -18.35
CA SER A 137 31.25 12.26 -18.35
C SER A 137 30.79 11.04 -19.15
N ASP A 138 30.71 11.19 -20.48
CA ASP A 138 31.33 10.25 -21.42
C ASP A 138 31.02 10.66 -22.87
N GLU A 139 32.05 11.22 -23.53
CA GLU A 139 32.50 10.90 -24.89
C GLU A 139 33.35 12.06 -25.43
N SER A 140 34.61 12.09 -24.99
CA SER A 140 35.69 12.70 -25.74
C SER A 140 36.86 11.75 -25.70
N LYS A 141 37.39 11.41 -26.88
CA LYS A 141 38.52 10.50 -27.19
C LYS A 141 38.04 9.07 -27.44
N THR A 142 37.87 8.65 -28.70
CA THR A 142 39.03 8.34 -29.54
C THR A 142 38.74 8.62 -31.01
N GLY A 143 39.18 9.79 -31.48
CA GLY A 143 39.47 10.00 -32.88
C GLY A 143 40.82 9.37 -33.21
N ARG A 144 40.82 8.24 -33.92
CA ARG A 144 41.94 7.85 -34.79
C ARG A 144 41.37 7.66 -36.19
N LYS A 145 41.49 8.72 -37.00
CA LYS A 145 41.44 8.61 -38.45
C LYS A 145 42.61 7.73 -38.90
N ILE A 146 42.33 6.64 -39.59
CA ILE A 146 43.31 5.98 -40.46
C ILE A 146 42.70 5.97 -41.85
N SER A 147 43.23 6.82 -42.70
CA SER A 147 43.07 6.79 -44.15
C SER A 147 44.45 6.59 -44.76
N ALA A 148 44.67 5.49 -45.47
CA ALA A 148 45.48 5.42 -46.69
C ALA A 148 45.52 3.99 -47.26
N GLN A 149 45.18 3.87 -48.55
CA GLN A 149 45.35 2.72 -49.42
C GLN A 149 46.82 2.51 -49.85
N ARG A 150 47.19 1.27 -50.19
CA ARG A 150 47.98 0.86 -51.39
C ARG A 150 48.16 -0.68 -51.37
N ARG A 151 47.50 -1.41 -52.27
CA ARG A 151 48.08 -2.08 -53.47
C ARG A 151 49.48 -2.69 -53.23
N VAL A 152 49.57 -4.02 -53.27
CA VAL A 152 50.17 -4.79 -54.39
C VAL A 152 49.34 -6.05 -54.59
#